data_AF-A0A2W4QMJ7-F1
#
_entry.id   AF-A0A2W4QMJ7-F1
#
_cell.length_a   1.000
_cell.length_b   1.000
_cell.length_c   1.000
_cell.angle_alpha   90.00
_cell.angle_beta   90.00
_cell.angle_gamma   90.00
#
_symmetry.space_group_name_H-M   'P 1'
#
loop_
_entity.id
_entity.type
_entity.pdbx_description
1 polymer ?
#
loop_
_entity_poly.entity_id
_entity_poly.type
_entity_poly.pdbx_seq_one_letter_code
_entity_poly.pdbx_strand_id
1 'polypeptide(L)'
;MKTMSARDAKTRFGELMDAMQREPVLLTKNNRPVGIVISIEDAADTLIPEMFMEKEPGYDEWFQAKVGNTLKNIQSGKTKTSEHNQVMERVWQRFFEKNKQVSA
;
A
#
# COMPACT_ATOMS: atom_id res chain seq x y z
N MET A 1 -13.56 9.49 7.21
CA MET A 1 -14.11 8.93 5.95
C MET A 1 -15.34 9.74 5.57
N LYS A 2 -15.26 10.53 4.50
CA LYS A 2 -16.37 11.36 4.01
C LYS A 2 -17.35 10.50 3.19
N THR A 3 -18.64 10.79 3.23
CA THR A 3 -19.63 10.12 2.35
C THR A 3 -20.23 11.15 1.40
N MET A 4 -20.37 10.78 0.14
CA MET A 4 -20.91 11.65 -0.89
C MET A 4 -21.81 10.86 -1.85
N SER A 5 -22.90 11.47 -2.32
CA SER A 5 -23.76 10.82 -3.30
C SER A 5 -23.11 10.81 -4.69
N ALA A 6 -23.45 9.85 -5.53
CA ALA A 6 -22.97 9.77 -6.91
C ALA A 6 -23.39 11.01 -7.73
N ARG A 7 -24.52 11.64 -7.37
CA ARG A 7 -24.96 12.90 -7.96
C ARG A 7 -24.04 14.04 -7.56
N ASP A 8 -23.74 14.17 -6.28
CA ASP A 8 -22.85 15.22 -5.76
C ASP A 8 -21.42 15.03 -6.27
N ALA A 9 -20.95 13.78 -6.35
CA ALA A 9 -19.67 13.43 -6.93
C ALA A 9 -19.53 13.91 -8.38
N LYS A 10 -20.58 13.70 -9.18
CA LYS A 10 -20.63 14.13 -10.58
C LYS A 10 -20.68 15.67 -10.69
N THR A 11 -21.46 16.32 -9.84
CA THR A 11 -21.67 17.78 -9.90
C THR A 11 -20.50 18.56 -9.30
N ARG A 12 -19.81 18.01 -8.30
CA ARG A 12 -18.73 18.64 -7.54
C ARG A 12 -17.45 17.82 -7.61
N PHE A 13 -17.07 17.44 -8.82
CA PHE A 13 -15.91 16.57 -9.03
C PHE A 13 -14.61 17.16 -8.45
N GLY A 14 -14.40 18.48 -8.55
CA GLY A 14 -13.24 19.13 -7.92
C GLY A 14 -13.21 18.93 -6.40
N GLU A 15 -14.35 19.11 -5.72
CA GLU A 15 -14.45 18.90 -4.26
C GLU A 15 -14.21 17.44 -3.87
N LEU A 16 -14.62 16.48 -4.72
CA LEU A 16 -14.30 15.06 -4.54
C LEU A 16 -12.79 14.82 -4.60
N MET A 17 -12.10 15.38 -5.59
CA MET A 17 -10.66 15.20 -5.77
C MET A 17 -9.89 15.83 -4.62
N ASP A 18 -10.31 17.00 -4.12
CA ASP A 18 -9.70 17.62 -2.95
C ASP A 18 -9.99 16.84 -1.66
N ALA A 19 -11.16 16.20 -1.56
CA ALA A 19 -11.53 15.41 -0.40
C ALA A 19 -10.77 14.08 -0.35
N MET A 20 -10.66 13.36 -1.48
CA MET A 20 -9.98 12.06 -1.53
C MET A 20 -8.48 12.14 -1.21
N GLN A 21 -7.87 13.31 -1.41
CA GLN A 21 -6.47 13.59 -1.05
C GLN A 21 -6.25 13.78 0.46
N ARG A 22 -7.31 14.10 1.21
CA ARG A 22 -7.25 14.29 2.67
C ARG A 22 -7.75 13.07 3.43
N GLU A 23 -8.77 12.40 2.91
CA GLU A 23 -9.35 11.20 3.50
C GLU A 23 -10.13 10.36 2.48
N PRO A 24 -10.30 9.05 2.72
CA PRO A 24 -11.16 8.20 1.90
C PRO A 24 -12.60 8.70 1.80
N VAL A 25 -13.15 8.69 0.59
CA VAL A 25 -14.54 9.11 0.29
C VAL A 25 -15.38 7.92 -0.15
N LEU A 26 -16.45 7.63 0.59
CA LEU A 26 -17.46 6.64 0.23
C LEU A 26 -18.49 7.25 -0.72
N LEU A 27 -18.65 6.65 -1.89
CA LEU A 27 -19.68 7.01 -2.86
C LEU A 27 -20.94 6.17 -2.65
N THR A 28 -22.09 6.84 -2.60
CA THR A 28 -23.40 6.20 -2.48
C THR A 28 -24.32 6.54 -3.65
N LYS A 29 -25.15 5.60 -4.08
CA LYS A 29 -26.23 5.82 -5.05
C LYS A 29 -27.54 5.39 -4.41
N ASN A 30 -28.50 6.31 -4.28
CA ASN A 30 -29.78 6.04 -3.60
C ASN A 30 -29.56 5.42 -2.20
N ASN A 31 -28.68 6.04 -1.40
CA ASN A 31 -28.27 5.57 -0.06
C ASN A 31 -27.59 4.19 -0.01
N ARG A 32 -27.30 3.57 -1.16
CA ARG A 32 -26.52 2.33 -1.23
C ARG A 32 -25.05 2.64 -1.49
N PRO A 33 -24.10 2.09 -0.72
CA PRO A 33 -22.68 2.23 -1.03
C PRO A 33 -22.37 1.56 -2.37
N VAL A 34 -21.62 2.25 -3.24
CA VAL A 34 -21.28 1.80 -4.60
C VAL A 34 -19.79 1.84 -4.91
N GLY A 35 -19.00 2.64 -4.19
CA GLY A 35 -17.56 2.70 -4.41
C GLY A 35 -16.85 3.53 -3.35
N ILE A 36 -15.53 3.41 -3.29
CA ILE A 36 -14.67 4.22 -2.43
C ILE A 36 -13.64 4.88 -3.33
N VAL A 37 -13.36 6.16 -3.09
CA VAL A 37 -12.30 6.92 -3.74
C VAL A 37 -11.25 7.26 -2.69
N ILE A 38 -10.00 6.92 -2.98
CA ILE A 38 -8.82 7.19 -2.14
C ILE A 38 -7.72 7.82 -3.00
N SER A 39 -6.82 8.59 -2.39
CA SER A 39 -5.62 9.06 -3.07
C SER A 39 -4.72 7.88 -3.44
N ILE A 40 -3.89 8.05 -4.48
CA ILE A 40 -2.94 7.00 -4.87
C ILE A 40 -1.82 6.81 -3.85
N GLU A 41 -1.46 7.89 -3.13
CA GLU A 41 -0.49 7.87 -2.04
C GLU A 41 -1.03 7.03 -0.88
N ASP A 42 -2.27 7.28 -0.44
CA ASP A 42 -2.92 6.47 0.59
C ASP A 42 -3.19 5.04 0.11
N ALA A 43 -3.46 4.85 -1.19
CA ALA A 43 -3.62 3.52 -1.76
C ALA A 43 -2.29 2.74 -1.73
N ALA A 44 -1.15 3.39 -2.00
CA ALA A 44 0.17 2.76 -2.03
C ALA A 44 0.56 2.15 -0.68
N ASP A 45 0.12 2.74 0.43
CA ASP A 45 0.32 2.22 1.79
C ASP A 45 -0.67 1.11 2.18
N THR A 46 -1.60 0.74 1.28
CA THR A 46 -2.54 -0.36 1.47
C THR A 46 -2.26 -1.52 0.51
N LEU A 47 -2.85 -2.70 0.79
CA LEU A 47 -2.84 -3.85 -0.13
C LEU A 47 -3.75 -3.66 -1.37
N ILE A 48 -4.44 -2.53 -1.49
CA ILE A 48 -5.43 -2.27 -2.55
C ILE A 48 -4.79 -2.24 -3.96
N PRO A 49 -3.64 -1.59 -4.20
CA PRO A 49 -2.99 -1.59 -5.51
C PRO A 49 -2.65 -3.01 -5.98
N GLU A 50 -2.19 -3.88 -5.08
CA GLU A 50 -1.87 -5.28 -5.39
C GLU A 50 -3.11 -6.11 -5.79
N MET A 51 -4.31 -5.69 -5.35
CA MET A 51 -5.58 -6.34 -5.69
C MET A 51 -6.16 -5.87 -7.04
N PHE A 52 -5.81 -4.67 -7.51
CA PHE A 52 -6.41 -4.06 -8.71
C PHE A 52 -5.44 -3.86 -9.88
N MET A 53 -4.13 -4.03 -9.69
CA MET A 53 -3.16 -4.03 -10.79
C MET A 53 -3.24 -5.34 -11.59
N GLU A 54 -3.19 -5.24 -12.91
CA GLU A 54 -2.93 -6.40 -13.77
C GLU A 54 -1.57 -6.98 -13.39
N LYS A 55 -1.60 -8.18 -12.81
CA LYS A 55 -0.39 -8.90 -12.44
C LYS A 55 0.33 -9.36 -13.70
N GLU A 56 1.64 -9.17 -13.74
CA GLU A 56 2.45 -9.75 -14.81
C GLU A 56 2.25 -11.28 -14.85
N PRO A 57 2.23 -11.90 -16.05
CA PRO A 57 2.16 -13.34 -16.17
C PRO A 57 3.25 -14.04 -15.34
N GLY A 58 2.87 -14.98 -14.47
CA GLY A 58 3.79 -15.69 -13.58
C GLY A 58 4.05 -15.02 -12.22
N TYR A 59 3.49 -13.82 -11.96
CA TYR A 59 3.58 -13.17 -10.65
C TYR A 59 3.05 -14.05 -9.52
N ASP A 60 1.90 -14.70 -9.72
CA ASP A 60 1.28 -15.52 -8.67
C ASP A 60 2.12 -16.76 -8.33
N GLU A 61 2.70 -17.44 -9.33
CA GLU A 61 3.60 -18.58 -9.10
C GLU A 61 4.87 -18.16 -8.35
N TRP A 62 5.49 -17.06 -8.78
CA TRP A 62 6.64 -16.49 -8.12
C TRP A 62 6.32 -16.07 -6.67
N PHE A 63 5.17 -15.42 -6.45
CA PHE A 63 4.74 -14.94 -5.15
C PHE A 63 4.53 -16.11 -4.18
N GLN A 64 3.81 -17.14 -4.60
CA GLN A 64 3.59 -18.36 -3.82
C GLN A 64 4.91 -19.05 -3.47
N ALA A 65 5.83 -19.17 -4.42
CA ALA A 65 7.14 -19.76 -4.19
C ALA A 65 7.96 -18.95 -3.17
N LYS A 66 7.96 -17.62 -3.29
CA LYS A 66 8.71 -16.71 -2.40
C LYS A 66 8.16 -16.74 -0.98
N VAL A 67 6.85 -16.62 -0.81
CA VAL A 67 6.19 -16.66 0.51
C VAL A 67 6.40 -18.04 1.15
N GLY A 68 6.18 -19.12 0.39
CA GLY A 68 6.38 -20.49 0.87
C GLY A 68 7.81 -20.77 1.32
N ASN A 69 8.81 -20.34 0.55
CA ASN A 69 10.21 -20.49 0.93
C ASN A 69 10.58 -19.66 2.17
N THR A 70 10.03 -18.46 2.27
CA THR A 70 10.26 -17.58 3.44
C THR A 70 9.67 -18.20 4.70
N LEU A 71 8.44 -18.71 4.65
CA LEU A 71 7.81 -19.41 5.77
C LEU A 71 8.60 -20.65 6.19
N LYS A 72 9.07 -21.47 5.24
CA LYS A 72 9.94 -22.62 5.53
C LYS A 72 11.24 -22.21 6.22
N ASN A 73 11.86 -21.10 5.79
CA ASN A 73 13.07 -20.58 6.41
C ASN A 73 12.84 -20.06 7.83
N ILE A 74 11.68 -19.46 8.11
CA ILE A 74 11.31 -19.03 9.46
C ILE A 74 11.06 -20.25 10.35
N GLN A 75 10.28 -21.24 9.87
CA GLN A 75 9.97 -22.46 10.62
C GLN A 75 11.21 -23.30 10.94
N SER A 76 12.16 -23.39 10.00
CA SER A 76 13.44 -24.08 10.20
C SER A 76 14.45 -23.28 11.04
N GLY A 77 14.10 -22.06 11.47
CA GLY A 77 14.99 -21.19 12.23
C GLY A 77 16.15 -20.58 11.43
N LYS A 78 16.19 -20.80 10.10
CA LYS A 78 17.18 -20.21 9.19
C LYS A 78 17.03 -18.69 9.07
N THR A 79 15.80 -18.19 9.21
CA THR A 79 15.48 -16.76 9.25
C THR A 79 14.87 -16.42 10.61
N LYS A 80 15.47 -15.45 11.32
CA LYS A 80 14.89 -14.90 12.55
C LYS A 80 13.93 -13.76 12.23
N THR A 81 12.79 -13.73 12.92
CA THR A 81 11.91 -12.57 12.92
C THR A 81 12.55 -11.44 13.75
N SER A 82 12.24 -10.20 13.43
CA SER A 82 12.73 -9.02 14.13
C SER A 82 11.62 -7.98 14.17
N GLU A 83 11.62 -7.15 15.21
CA GLU A 83 10.70 -6.02 15.31
C GLU A 83 10.95 -5.02 14.17
N HIS A 84 9.87 -4.52 13.59
CA HIS A 84 9.91 -3.66 12.39
C HIS A 84 10.81 -2.43 12.60
N ASN A 85 10.62 -1.73 13.71
CA ASN A 85 11.38 -0.51 14.02
C ASN A 85 12.89 -0.78 14.10
N GLN A 86 13.31 -1.91 14.68
CA GLN A 86 14.71 -2.31 14.78
C GLN A 86 15.30 -2.70 13.41
N VAL A 87 14.49 -3.21 12.50
CA VAL A 87 14.91 -3.47 11.12
C VAL A 87 15.11 -2.14 10.38
N MET A 88 14.16 -1.22 10.50
CA MET A 88 14.22 0.08 9.83
C MET A 88 15.40 0.93 10.31
N GLU A 89 15.68 0.96 11.62
CA GLU A 89 16.86 1.63 12.16
C GLU A 89 18.16 1.11 11.53
N ARG A 90 18.31 -0.21 11.40
CA ARG A 90 19.49 -0.82 10.75
C ARG A 90 19.59 -0.48 9.26
N VAL A 91 18.46 -0.40 8.55
CA VAL A 91 18.42 -0.02 7.14
C VAL A 91 18.86 1.43 6.98
N TRP A 92 18.31 2.34 7.80
CA TRP A 92 18.67 3.74 7.79
C TRP A 92 20.15 3.96 8.14
N GLN A 93 20.67 3.25 9.15
CA GLN A 93 22.10 3.30 9.47
C GLN A 93 22.98 2.91 8.28
N ARG A 94 22.68 1.81 7.60
CA ARG A 94 23.44 1.40 6.39
C ARG A 94 23.36 2.41 5.26
N PHE A 95 22.18 3.03 5.07
CA PHE A 95 21.99 4.05 4.05
C PHE A 95 22.87 5.28 4.33
N PHE A 96 22.86 5.78 5.57
CA PHE A 96 23.68 6.92 5.98
C PHE A 96 25.18 6.62 5.95
N GLU A 97 25.60 5.43 6.37
CA GLU A 97 27.00 5.00 6.30
C GLU A 97 27.51 4.92 4.86
N LYS A 98 26.71 4.35 3.94
CA LYS A 98 27.06 4.26 2.53
C LYS A 98 27.19 5.63 1.88
N ASN A 99 26.29 6.56 2.18
CA ASN A 99 26.36 7.93 1.63
C ASN A 99 27.52 8.74 2.20
N LYS A 100 27.95 8.45 3.43
CA LYS A 100 29.12 9.06 4.06
C LYS A 100 30.44 8.59 3.43
N GLN A 101 30.51 7.34 2.96
CA GLN A 101 31.69 6.78 2.28
C GLN A 101 31.87 7.25 0.83
N VAL A 102 30.80 7.73 0.17
CA VAL A 102 30.85 8.19 -1.22
C VAL A 102 31.22 9.68 -1.34
N SER A 103 31.21 10.42 -0.22
CA SER A 103 31.49 11.88 -0.19
C SER A 103 32.89 12.23 0.37
N ALA A 104 33.77 11.24 0.52
CA ALA A 104 35.17 11.39 0.94
C ALA A 104 36.09 10.88 -0.18
#